data_AF-E1RC59-F1
#
_entry.id   AF-E1RC59-F1
#
_cell.length_a   1.000
_cell.length_b   1.000
_cell.length_c   1.000
_cell.angle_alpha   90.00
_cell.angle_beta   90.00
_cell.angle_gamma   90.00
#
_symmetry.space_group_name_H-M   'P 1'
#
loop_
_entity.id
_entity.type
_entity.pdbx_description
1 polymer ?
#
loop_
_entity_poly.entity_id
_entity_poly.type
_entity_poly.pdbx_seq_one_letter_code
_entity_poly.pdbx_strand_id
1 'polypeptide(L)'
;MIKKRILQTMTAVIFLLSGMLLFANGQSETAEGSTGESLTIGMVVNTSDYKTAVESVKAWSEQMNVPVNIIEENTQTYASTYVLSSKTQNPKFDLIMFWDFYIDQLYPMLTPLDGSYDPKYDLKIIDHGDLLEMGVSNYKGHPYVFPYGLDTRSFFYRTDLLKAAGFDRPPETWDELVTYARALTKDLDGDGNIDQWGFASICFPGQVFNTYTFFDFLLQNNGKIVDADGKPLFNSEEGVEALQFMIDLRNKYKVMPPDVITYDNNEIHEGFLSGKFAMVTHWPYLYGMTAGSAVEGKVGYSKVPHPVGGSSRTVLNAWGFGIPLMSEHKDLAWDLATYLISTEAGAFEFSQKNDWPFRKSAYDEADRLYDIPKDFLSFSNFLFSVARANSEHVMMMRGSETSQILSEYIDQAMVGKISARDALDSAVKDINELLQ
;
A
#
# COMPACT_ATOMS: atom_id res chain seq x y z
N MET A 1 37.14 7.90 -0.16
CA MET A 1 36.61 8.27 1.18
C MET A 1 35.12 7.90 1.36
N ILE A 2 34.60 6.86 0.69
CA ILE A 2 33.14 6.57 0.65
C ILE A 2 32.75 5.35 1.51
N LYS A 3 33.69 4.53 1.98
CA LYS A 3 33.40 3.34 2.81
C LYS A 3 33.28 3.59 4.33
N LYS A 4 33.46 4.82 4.81
CA LYS A 4 33.48 5.15 6.25
C LYS A 4 32.18 5.76 6.79
N ARG A 5 31.21 6.09 5.93
CA ARG A 5 29.93 6.70 6.33
C ARG A 5 28.80 5.70 6.62
N ILE A 6 28.83 4.50 6.02
CA ILE A 6 27.79 3.48 6.26
C ILE A 6 27.91 2.87 7.67
N LEU A 7 29.11 2.83 8.25
CA LEU A 7 29.31 2.27 9.58
C LEU A 7 28.91 3.22 10.73
N GLN A 8 28.76 4.53 10.46
CA GLN A 8 28.40 5.51 11.49
C GLN A 8 26.88 5.55 11.76
N THR A 9 26.05 5.08 10.83
CA THR A 9 24.60 5.02 11.00
C THR A 9 24.17 3.86 11.90
N MET A 10 24.84 2.69 11.81
CA MET A 10 24.57 1.55 12.71
C MET A 10 24.97 1.81 14.16
N THR A 11 25.95 2.68 14.42
CA THR A 11 26.38 2.98 15.81
C THR A 11 25.43 3.96 16.52
N ALA A 12 24.63 4.74 15.78
CA ALA A 12 23.66 5.67 16.35
C ALA A 12 22.44 4.94 16.96
N VAL A 13 22.05 3.79 16.40
CA VAL A 13 20.95 2.94 16.91
C VAL A 13 21.27 2.38 18.30
N ILE A 14 22.54 2.06 18.57
CA ILE A 14 22.96 1.43 19.85
C ILE A 14 23.02 2.42 21.02
N PHE A 15 23.22 3.72 20.78
CA PHE A 15 23.47 4.70 21.86
C PHE A 15 22.24 5.46 22.36
N LEU A 16 21.11 5.44 21.64
CA LEU A 16 19.91 6.20 22.01
C LEU A 16 18.89 5.42 22.86
N LEU A 17 19.06 4.10 23.01
CA LEU A 17 18.16 3.20 23.76
C LEU A 17 18.36 3.19 25.29
N SER A 18 19.13 4.13 25.86
CA SER A 18 19.38 4.20 27.32
C SER A 18 18.38 5.09 28.09
N GLY A 19 17.27 5.51 27.46
CA GLY A 19 16.34 6.51 28.00
C GLY A 19 15.14 6.00 28.80
N MET A 20 14.96 4.68 28.99
CA MET A 20 13.89 4.13 29.82
C MET A 20 14.45 3.21 30.92
N LEU A 21 15.04 3.80 31.96
CA LEU A 21 15.36 3.10 33.19
C LEU A 21 15.36 4.09 34.35
N LEU A 22 14.33 4.02 35.20
CA LEU A 22 14.23 4.46 36.62
C LEU A 22 12.75 4.25 36.99
N PHE A 23 12.32 3.27 37.78
CA PHE A 23 12.80 2.88 39.11
C PHE A 23 12.48 1.40 39.39
N ALA A 24 13.48 0.62 39.82
CA ALA A 24 13.29 -0.45 40.80
C ALA A 24 14.62 -0.72 41.51
N ASN A 25 14.65 -0.46 42.81
CA ASN A 25 15.80 -0.69 43.68
C ASN A 25 15.96 -2.20 43.94
N GLY A 26 17.15 -2.72 43.58
CA GLY A 26 17.88 -3.72 44.34
C GLY A 26 17.22 -5.08 44.61
N GLN A 27 17.55 -6.07 43.78
CA GLN A 27 18.13 -7.34 44.22
C GLN A 27 18.73 -8.07 43.02
N SER A 28 19.96 -8.55 43.20
CA SER A 28 20.67 -9.36 42.23
C SER A 28 20.02 -10.75 42.14
N GLU A 29 19.34 -11.02 41.04
CA GLU A 29 19.02 -12.39 40.63
C GLU A 29 19.75 -12.72 39.33
N THR A 30 20.45 -13.85 39.43
CA THR A 30 21.17 -14.54 38.38
C THR A 30 20.28 -14.78 37.17
N ALA A 31 20.81 -14.53 35.97
CA ALA A 31 20.18 -14.87 34.71
C ALA A 31 19.86 -16.38 34.66
N GLU A 32 18.60 -16.71 34.93
CA GLU A 32 18.01 -18.02 34.72
C GLU A 32 17.31 -18.05 33.35
N GLY A 33 17.77 -18.95 32.48
CA GLY A 33 16.98 -19.60 31.44
C GLY A 33 16.47 -18.75 30.27
N SER A 34 17.06 -18.92 29.08
CA SER A 34 16.31 -18.72 27.85
C SER A 34 15.11 -19.66 27.87
N THR A 35 13.89 -19.12 27.95
CA THR A 35 12.71 -19.87 27.52
C THR A 35 12.93 -20.18 26.04
N GLY A 36 12.98 -21.46 25.67
CA GLY A 36 13.27 -21.92 24.31
C GLY A 36 12.14 -21.65 23.31
N GLU A 37 11.54 -20.46 23.36
CA GLU A 37 10.44 -20.02 22.50
C GLU A 37 11.02 -19.25 21.31
N SER A 38 10.46 -19.50 20.13
CA SER A 38 10.84 -18.85 18.87
C SER A 38 9.58 -18.47 18.12
N LEU A 39 9.59 -17.33 17.44
CA LEU A 39 8.47 -16.94 16.57
C LEU A 39 8.70 -17.43 15.15
N THR A 40 7.66 -17.93 14.49
CA THR A 40 7.64 -18.12 13.03
C THR A 40 6.75 -17.08 12.40
N ILE A 41 7.29 -16.24 11.52
CA ILE A 41 6.55 -15.15 10.89
C ILE A 41 6.51 -15.30 9.37
N GLY A 42 5.36 -15.00 8.75
CA GLY A 42 5.20 -14.93 7.30
C GLY A 42 5.40 -13.49 6.83
N MET A 43 6.30 -13.26 5.87
CA MET A 43 6.58 -11.92 5.33
C MET A 43 6.61 -11.89 3.81
N VAL A 44 6.06 -10.85 3.19
CA VAL A 44 5.88 -10.77 1.73
C VAL A 44 7.00 -9.97 1.05
N VAL A 45 7.97 -10.66 0.43
CA VAL A 45 9.29 -10.10 0.09
C VAL A 45 9.31 -9.05 -1.02
N ASN A 46 8.31 -9.05 -1.90
CA ASN A 46 8.23 -8.16 -3.06
C ASN A 46 7.44 -6.87 -2.78
N THR A 47 7.53 -6.37 -1.55
CA THR A 47 6.89 -5.12 -1.07
C THR A 47 7.95 -4.12 -0.59
N SER A 48 7.63 -2.83 -0.56
CA SER A 48 8.45 -1.81 0.12
C SER A 48 8.48 -2.06 1.63
N ASP A 49 7.34 -2.42 2.20
CA ASP A 49 7.15 -2.72 3.61
C ASP A 49 8.08 -3.81 4.12
N TYR A 50 8.28 -4.90 3.37
CA TYR A 50 9.20 -5.97 3.77
C TYR A 50 10.61 -5.45 4.01
N LYS A 51 11.09 -4.54 3.17
CA LYS A 51 12.47 -4.01 3.22
C LYS A 51 12.74 -3.24 4.51
N THR A 52 11.71 -2.65 5.11
CA THR A 52 11.81 -1.92 6.38
C THR A 52 11.46 -2.81 7.57
N ALA A 53 10.41 -3.63 7.45
CA ALA A 53 9.93 -4.48 8.53
C ALA A 53 10.94 -5.56 8.91
N VAL A 54 11.65 -6.15 7.94
CA VAL A 54 12.60 -7.25 8.20
C VAL A 54 13.75 -6.81 9.10
N GLU A 55 14.21 -5.56 8.96
CA GLU A 55 15.27 -5.00 9.80
C GLU A 55 14.74 -4.67 11.20
N SER A 56 13.51 -4.15 11.30
CA SER A 56 12.84 -3.94 12.59
C SER A 56 12.62 -5.26 13.35
N VAL A 57 12.19 -6.32 12.66
CA VAL A 57 12.06 -7.67 13.26
C VAL A 57 13.39 -8.17 13.81
N LYS A 58 14.49 -8.03 13.05
CA LYS A 58 15.82 -8.45 13.51
C LYS A 58 16.26 -7.66 14.74
N ALA A 59 16.08 -6.34 14.74
CA ALA A 59 16.42 -5.48 15.87
C ALA A 59 15.66 -5.89 17.14
N TRP A 60 14.34 -6.12 17.03
CA TRP A 60 13.52 -6.63 18.13
C TRP A 60 13.99 -8.01 18.61
N SER A 61 14.27 -8.93 17.68
CA SER A 61 14.74 -10.29 17.98
C SER A 61 16.04 -10.30 18.79
N GLU A 62 17.00 -9.45 18.40
CA GLU A 62 18.27 -9.28 19.11
C GLU A 62 18.06 -8.66 20.51
N GLN A 63 17.20 -7.64 20.62
CA GLN A 63 16.92 -6.97 21.88
C GLN A 63 16.22 -7.89 22.88
N MET A 64 15.21 -8.64 22.43
CA MET A 64 14.41 -9.52 23.28
C MET A 64 15.06 -10.88 23.50
N ASN A 65 16.15 -11.19 22.78
CA ASN A 65 16.81 -12.49 22.78
C ASN A 65 15.82 -13.64 22.44
N VAL A 66 14.93 -13.39 21.48
CA VAL A 66 13.91 -14.32 20.97
C VAL A 66 14.21 -14.62 19.50
N PRO A 67 14.56 -15.86 19.13
CA PRO A 67 14.79 -16.21 17.72
C PRO A 67 13.53 -16.04 16.88
N VAL A 68 13.67 -15.42 15.70
CA VAL A 68 12.59 -15.28 14.72
C VAL A 68 12.93 -16.02 13.43
N ASN A 69 12.09 -16.98 13.06
CA ASN A 69 12.14 -17.70 11.79
C ASN A 69 11.23 -16.99 10.78
N ILE A 70 11.82 -16.38 9.75
CA ILE A 70 11.09 -15.66 8.71
C ILE A 70 10.85 -16.62 7.54
N ILE A 71 9.57 -16.83 7.21
CA ILE A 71 9.15 -17.54 6.01
C ILE A 71 8.75 -16.49 4.98
N GLU A 72 9.49 -16.49 3.89
CA GLU A 72 9.34 -15.55 2.79
C GLU A 72 8.22 -16.01 1.84
N GLU A 73 7.23 -15.14 1.67
CA GLU A 73 6.12 -15.28 0.72
C GLU A 73 6.22 -14.21 -0.37
N ASN A 74 5.38 -14.31 -1.40
CA ASN A 74 5.27 -13.30 -2.45
C ASN A 74 3.81 -12.88 -2.65
N THR A 75 3.58 -11.69 -3.22
CA THR A 75 2.25 -11.12 -3.44
C THR A 75 1.27 -12.00 -4.22
N GLN A 76 1.73 -13.02 -4.97
CA GLN A 76 0.84 -13.89 -5.76
C GLN A 76 0.22 -15.02 -4.93
N THR A 77 0.97 -15.59 -3.98
CA THR A 77 0.57 -16.85 -3.32
C THR A 77 0.26 -16.72 -1.85
N TYR A 78 0.76 -15.67 -1.17
CA TYR A 78 0.79 -15.62 0.29
C TYR A 78 -0.58 -15.85 0.96
N ALA A 79 -1.66 -15.24 0.43
CA ALA A 79 -2.99 -15.38 1.01
C ALA A 79 -3.46 -16.85 0.97
N SER A 80 -3.24 -17.53 -0.15
CA SER A 80 -3.55 -18.95 -0.29
C SER A 80 -2.65 -19.82 0.61
N THR A 81 -1.37 -19.46 0.76
CA THR A 81 -0.44 -20.15 1.66
C THR A 81 -0.89 -20.04 3.12
N TYR A 82 -1.29 -18.85 3.57
CA TYR A 82 -1.79 -18.64 4.93
C TYR A 82 -3.10 -19.42 5.17
N VAL A 83 -4.06 -19.35 4.25
CA VAL A 83 -5.31 -20.14 4.31
C VAL A 83 -5.06 -21.65 4.37
N LEU A 84 -4.06 -22.14 3.64
CA LEU A 84 -3.66 -23.55 3.72
C LEU A 84 -3.00 -23.87 5.06
N SER A 85 -2.06 -23.03 5.50
CA SER A 85 -1.34 -23.16 6.77
C SER A 85 -2.29 -23.21 7.98
N SER A 86 -3.36 -22.41 8.02
CA SER A 86 -4.31 -22.47 9.15
C SER A 86 -5.07 -23.79 9.24
N LYS A 87 -5.22 -24.50 8.11
CA LYS A 87 -5.88 -25.82 8.05
C LYS A 87 -4.92 -26.96 8.33
N THR A 88 -3.70 -26.88 7.78
CA THR A 88 -2.68 -27.94 7.91
C THR A 88 -1.85 -27.81 9.19
N GLN A 89 -1.85 -26.63 9.80
CA GLN A 89 -0.92 -26.20 10.84
C GLN A 89 0.55 -26.34 10.42
N ASN A 90 0.84 -26.19 9.13
CA ASN A 90 2.20 -26.29 8.60
C ASN A 90 2.41 -25.31 7.43
N PRO A 91 3.30 -24.30 7.58
CA PRO A 91 3.99 -23.93 8.83
C PRO A 91 3.00 -23.42 9.89
N LYS A 92 3.38 -23.42 11.17
CA LYS A 92 2.62 -22.76 12.25
C LYS A 92 3.10 -21.30 12.33
N PHE A 93 2.31 -20.37 11.80
CA PHE A 93 2.63 -18.95 11.90
C PHE A 93 2.18 -18.36 13.24
N ASP A 94 3.03 -17.50 13.80
CA ASP A 94 2.74 -16.69 15.00
C ASP A 94 2.38 -15.24 14.65
N LEU A 95 2.89 -14.75 13.51
CA LEU A 95 2.55 -13.45 12.95
C LEU A 95 2.58 -13.56 11.42
N ILE A 96 1.62 -12.96 10.74
CA ILE A 96 1.59 -12.92 9.27
C ILE A 96 1.47 -11.48 8.79
N MET A 97 2.28 -11.13 7.79
CA MET A 97 2.17 -9.88 7.05
C MET A 97 1.23 -10.07 5.86
N PHE A 98 0.25 -9.18 5.70
CA PHE A 98 -0.70 -9.22 4.59
C PHE A 98 -1.23 -7.84 4.22
N TRP A 99 -1.74 -7.74 2.99
CA TRP A 99 -2.50 -6.59 2.54
C TRP A 99 -3.94 -6.73 3.03
N ASP A 100 -4.46 -5.71 3.70
CA ASP A 100 -5.77 -5.72 4.34
C ASP A 100 -6.95 -6.00 3.38
N PHE A 101 -6.74 -5.85 2.07
CA PHE A 101 -7.66 -6.34 1.04
C PHE A 101 -8.07 -7.82 1.23
N TYR A 102 -7.16 -8.68 1.71
CA TYR A 102 -7.43 -10.10 1.94
C TYR A 102 -8.07 -10.39 3.31
N ILE A 103 -8.46 -9.36 4.07
CA ILE A 103 -9.00 -9.55 5.41
C ILE A 103 -10.27 -10.41 5.41
N ASP A 104 -11.08 -10.34 4.36
CA ASP A 104 -12.31 -11.09 4.25
C ASP A 104 -12.08 -12.62 4.22
N GLN A 105 -10.93 -13.06 3.71
CA GLN A 105 -10.50 -14.45 3.68
C GLN A 105 -9.69 -14.85 4.92
N LEU A 106 -8.91 -13.91 5.48
CA LEU A 106 -7.97 -14.17 6.56
C LEU A 106 -8.59 -13.99 7.96
N TYR A 107 -9.61 -13.14 8.14
CA TYR A 107 -10.20 -12.90 9.46
C TYR A 107 -10.62 -14.17 10.24
N PRO A 108 -11.11 -15.29 9.62
CA PRO A 108 -11.53 -16.45 10.40
C PRO A 108 -10.36 -17.14 11.12
N MET A 109 -9.13 -16.90 10.68
CA MET A 109 -7.93 -17.44 11.29
C MET A 109 -7.15 -16.43 12.13
N LEU A 110 -7.59 -15.17 12.21
CA LEU A 110 -6.88 -14.11 12.91
C LEU A 110 -7.48 -13.88 14.30
N THR A 111 -6.64 -13.44 15.22
CA THR A 111 -7.04 -13.04 16.58
C THR A 111 -7.67 -11.64 16.52
N PRO A 112 -8.91 -11.44 17.00
CA PRO A 112 -9.48 -10.11 17.19
C PRO A 112 -8.62 -9.26 18.14
N LEU A 113 -8.37 -8.00 17.78
CA LEU A 113 -7.46 -7.09 18.48
C LEU A 113 -8.19 -5.97 19.25
N ASP A 114 -9.44 -6.21 19.66
CA ASP A 114 -10.28 -5.27 20.44
C ASP A 114 -10.52 -5.72 21.88
N GLY A 115 -9.73 -6.67 22.37
CA GLY A 115 -9.88 -7.25 23.70
C GLY A 115 -11.01 -8.29 23.83
N SER A 116 -11.79 -8.54 22.77
CA SER A 116 -12.91 -9.51 22.82
C SER A 116 -12.43 -10.96 22.92
N TYR A 117 -11.24 -11.26 22.39
CA TYR A 117 -10.58 -12.56 22.52
C TYR A 117 -9.85 -12.70 23.87
N ASP A 118 -8.98 -11.73 24.19
CA ASP A 118 -8.30 -11.58 25.48
C ASP A 118 -8.09 -10.08 25.73
N PRO A 119 -8.47 -9.52 26.91
CA PRO A 119 -8.32 -8.09 27.21
C PRO A 119 -6.90 -7.53 27.06
N LYS A 120 -5.86 -8.38 27.08
CA LYS A 120 -4.48 -7.96 26.80
C LYS A 120 -4.27 -7.51 25.35
N TYR A 121 -5.04 -8.08 24.42
CA TYR A 121 -4.91 -7.84 22.99
C TYR A 121 -5.97 -6.84 22.53
N ASP A 122 -5.85 -5.61 23.01
CA ASP A 122 -6.71 -4.48 22.63
C ASP A 122 -5.84 -3.36 22.05
N LEU A 123 -6.05 -3.01 20.78
CA LEU A 123 -5.34 -1.92 20.12
C LEU A 123 -5.63 -0.55 20.75
N LYS A 124 -6.60 -0.42 21.65
CA LYS A 124 -6.76 0.82 22.44
C LYS A 124 -5.66 1.01 23.49
N ILE A 125 -4.94 -0.06 23.84
CA ILE A 125 -3.83 -0.01 24.80
C ILE A 125 -2.60 0.62 24.15
N ILE A 126 -2.40 0.38 22.86
CA ILE A 126 -1.44 1.14 22.06
C ILE A 126 -2.07 2.49 21.72
N ASP A 127 -1.31 3.59 21.69
CA ASP A 127 -1.85 4.93 21.45
C ASP A 127 -2.57 5.03 20.08
N HIS A 128 -3.85 4.65 20.07
CA HIS A 128 -4.66 4.46 18.88
C HIS A 128 -5.01 5.79 18.23
N GLY A 129 -5.08 6.88 19.01
CA GLY A 129 -5.33 8.22 18.49
C GLY A 129 -4.21 8.75 17.60
N ASP A 130 -3.03 8.14 17.69
CA ASP A 130 -1.85 8.47 16.90
C ASP A 130 -1.74 7.65 15.60
N LEU A 131 -2.49 6.55 15.49
CA LEU A 131 -2.71 5.83 14.23
C LEU A 131 -3.81 6.52 13.42
N LEU A 132 -3.76 6.44 12.09
CA LEU A 132 -4.94 6.77 11.29
C LEU A 132 -6.04 5.74 11.60
N GLU A 133 -7.19 6.23 12.07
CA GLU A 133 -8.35 5.39 12.41
C GLU A 133 -8.76 4.45 11.27
N MET A 134 -8.67 4.93 10.02
CA MET A 134 -8.94 4.13 8.82
C MET A 134 -7.96 2.97 8.61
N GLY A 135 -6.75 3.02 9.16
CA GLY A 135 -5.78 1.92 9.11
C GLY A 135 -6.07 0.82 10.14
N VAL A 136 -6.92 1.10 11.13
CA VAL A 136 -7.38 0.09 12.10
C VAL A 136 -8.70 -0.50 11.58
N SER A 137 -8.59 -1.13 10.40
CA SER A 137 -9.72 -1.63 9.62
C SER A 137 -10.60 -2.57 10.43
N ASN A 138 -11.85 -2.17 10.67
CA ASN A 138 -12.85 -3.01 11.30
C ASN A 138 -13.50 -3.90 10.25
N TYR A 139 -13.28 -5.21 10.35
CA TYR A 139 -13.98 -6.20 9.55
C TYR A 139 -14.94 -7.00 10.44
N LYS A 140 -16.22 -7.04 10.08
CA LYS A 140 -17.29 -7.69 10.89
C LYS A 140 -17.29 -7.28 12.38
N GLY A 141 -16.98 -6.01 12.66
CA GLY A 141 -17.02 -5.42 13.99
C GLY A 141 -15.74 -5.56 14.82
N HIS A 142 -14.68 -6.15 14.27
CA HIS A 142 -13.40 -6.34 14.97
C HIS A 142 -12.21 -5.88 14.12
N PRO A 143 -11.17 -5.29 14.74
CA PRO A 143 -9.88 -5.07 14.10
C PRO A 143 -9.03 -6.35 14.17
N TYR A 144 -8.32 -6.63 13.09
CA TYR A 144 -7.46 -7.81 12.95
C TYR A 144 -6.05 -7.49 12.46
N VAL A 145 -5.81 -6.22 12.15
CA VAL A 145 -4.59 -5.73 11.50
C VAL A 145 -3.89 -4.74 12.40
N PHE A 146 -2.58 -4.93 12.57
CA PHE A 146 -1.65 -3.89 13.03
C PHE A 146 -1.17 -3.12 11.79
N PRO A 147 -1.66 -1.89 11.54
CA PRO A 147 -1.34 -1.17 10.32
C PRO A 147 0.10 -0.71 10.31
N TYR A 148 0.85 -1.09 9.28
CA TYR A 148 2.27 -0.79 9.12
C TYR A 148 2.48 0.34 8.11
N GLY A 149 2.34 0.06 6.81
CA GLY A 149 2.56 1.02 5.72
C GLY A 149 1.27 1.56 5.09
N LEU A 150 1.16 2.88 5.01
CA LEU A 150 0.02 3.65 4.51
C LEU A 150 0.01 3.72 2.98
N ASP A 151 -0.97 3.03 2.38
CA ASP A 151 -1.17 3.03 0.93
C ASP A 151 -2.41 3.82 0.52
N THR A 152 -2.20 4.99 -0.08
CA THR A 152 -3.25 5.71 -0.81
C THR A 152 -2.69 6.28 -2.11
N ARG A 153 -3.44 6.17 -3.22
CA ARG A 153 -2.87 6.58 -4.50
C ARG A 153 -2.74 8.09 -4.59
N SER A 154 -1.61 8.50 -5.14
CA SER A 154 -1.31 9.89 -5.46
C SER A 154 -1.02 10.02 -6.94
N PHE A 155 -1.20 11.23 -7.47
CA PHE A 155 -0.82 11.56 -8.83
C PHE A 155 0.59 12.12 -8.83
N PHE A 156 1.51 11.47 -9.53
CA PHE A 156 2.90 11.89 -9.68
C PHE A 156 3.16 12.39 -11.09
N TYR A 157 3.93 13.45 -11.21
CA TYR A 157 4.22 14.06 -12.50
C TYR A 157 5.61 14.66 -12.58
N ARG A 158 6.18 14.67 -13.78
CA ARG A 158 7.47 15.30 -14.08
C ARG A 158 7.32 16.80 -14.28
N THR A 159 7.68 17.56 -13.24
CA THR A 159 7.61 19.04 -13.21
C THR A 159 8.38 19.69 -14.35
N ASP A 160 9.53 19.13 -14.71
CA ASP A 160 10.36 19.62 -15.81
C ASP A 160 9.73 19.36 -17.18
N LEU A 161 9.09 18.20 -17.37
CA LEU A 161 8.39 17.87 -18.61
C LEU A 161 7.11 18.70 -18.78
N LEU A 162 6.32 18.89 -17.71
CA LEU A 162 5.14 19.76 -17.73
C LEU A 162 5.53 21.20 -18.08
N LYS A 163 6.55 21.74 -17.41
CA LYS A 163 7.05 23.09 -17.70
C LYS A 163 7.56 23.25 -19.13
N ALA A 164 8.28 22.25 -19.64
CA ALA A 164 8.75 22.25 -21.03
C ALA A 164 7.59 22.17 -22.05
N ALA A 165 6.47 21.57 -21.67
CA ALA A 165 5.23 21.55 -22.47
C ALA A 165 4.35 22.80 -22.28
N GLY A 166 4.76 23.75 -21.43
CA GLY A 166 4.05 25.01 -21.19
C GLY A 166 2.99 24.95 -20.08
N PHE A 167 3.00 23.91 -19.24
CA PHE A 167 2.10 23.78 -18.09
C PHE A 167 2.81 24.17 -16.79
N ASP A 168 2.15 24.95 -15.94
CA ASP A 168 2.69 25.49 -14.69
C ASP A 168 2.12 24.82 -13.42
N ARG A 169 1.09 23.98 -13.57
CA ARG A 169 0.44 23.19 -12.50
C ARG A 169 0.13 21.78 -12.99
N PRO A 170 -0.15 20.79 -12.12
CA PRO A 170 -0.67 19.49 -12.54
C PRO A 170 -2.10 19.59 -13.10
N PRO A 171 -2.56 18.58 -13.87
CA PRO A 171 -3.95 18.49 -14.31
C PRO A 171 -4.87 18.23 -13.10
N GLU A 172 -5.96 18.99 -13.00
CA GLU A 172 -6.98 18.83 -11.96
C GLU A 172 -8.17 18.02 -12.46
N THR A 173 -8.42 18.05 -13.77
CA THR A 173 -9.56 17.35 -14.38
C THR A 173 -9.11 16.23 -15.32
N TRP A 174 -10.02 15.30 -15.62
CA TRP A 174 -9.80 14.27 -16.63
C TRP A 174 -9.52 14.85 -18.02
N ASP A 175 -10.18 15.94 -18.41
CA ASP A 175 -9.93 16.62 -19.69
C ASP A 175 -8.54 17.27 -19.73
N GLU A 176 -8.11 17.86 -18.61
CA GLU A 176 -6.75 18.39 -18.46
C GLU A 176 -5.72 17.25 -18.49
N LEU A 177 -5.98 16.13 -17.81
CA LEU A 177 -5.13 14.94 -17.85
C LEU A 177 -4.93 14.48 -19.30
N VAL A 178 -6.00 14.35 -20.08
CA VAL A 178 -5.92 13.95 -21.49
C VAL A 178 -5.13 14.98 -22.30
N THR A 179 -5.37 16.27 -22.07
CA THR A 179 -4.66 17.36 -22.77
C THR A 179 -3.16 17.32 -22.49
N TYR A 180 -2.78 17.19 -21.22
CA TYR A 180 -1.40 17.17 -20.78
C TYR A 180 -0.71 15.90 -21.27
N ALA A 181 -1.38 14.76 -21.11
CA ALA A 181 -0.85 13.48 -21.53
C ALA A 181 -0.61 13.45 -23.05
N ARG A 182 -1.52 13.99 -23.86
CA ARG A 182 -1.29 14.12 -25.32
C ARG A 182 -0.07 14.98 -25.64
N ALA A 183 0.10 16.11 -24.97
CA ALA A 183 1.25 16.99 -25.19
C ALA A 183 2.58 16.36 -24.74
N LEU A 184 2.52 15.37 -23.84
CA LEU A 184 3.66 14.68 -23.25
C LEU A 184 3.89 13.29 -23.86
N THR A 185 3.00 12.79 -24.71
CA THR A 185 3.22 11.59 -25.52
C THR A 185 4.04 11.96 -26.75
N LYS A 186 5.30 11.53 -26.80
CA LYS A 186 6.28 11.97 -27.81
C LYS A 186 7.13 10.81 -28.33
N ASP A 187 7.26 10.80 -29.64
CA ASP A 187 8.38 10.20 -30.37
C ASP A 187 9.54 11.21 -30.30
N LEU A 188 10.59 10.88 -29.56
CA LEU A 188 11.69 11.80 -29.25
C LEU A 188 12.79 11.75 -30.31
N ASP A 189 12.96 10.62 -31.00
CA ASP A 189 14.00 10.42 -32.01
C ASP A 189 13.49 10.46 -33.46
N GLY A 190 12.17 10.49 -33.65
CA GLY A 190 11.49 10.60 -34.94
C GLY A 190 11.41 9.28 -35.71
N ASP A 191 11.61 8.13 -35.06
CA ASP A 191 11.61 6.82 -35.70
C ASP A 191 10.19 6.24 -35.96
N GLY A 192 9.15 6.93 -35.48
CA GLY A 192 7.75 6.54 -35.57
C GLY A 192 7.24 5.74 -34.37
N ASN A 193 8.08 5.47 -33.37
CA ASN A 193 7.73 4.85 -32.10
C ASN A 193 7.70 5.89 -30.98
N ILE A 194 6.83 5.67 -30.00
CA ILE A 194 6.70 6.60 -28.86
C ILE A 194 7.70 6.20 -27.76
N ASP A 195 8.66 7.07 -27.48
CA ASP A 195 9.62 6.91 -26.37
C ASP A 195 9.07 7.36 -25.03
N GLN A 196 8.31 8.45 -25.04
CA GLN A 196 7.74 9.07 -23.84
C GLN A 196 6.22 9.01 -23.92
N TRP A 197 5.57 8.46 -22.91
CA TRP A 197 4.12 8.43 -22.78
C TRP A 197 3.66 9.43 -21.74
N GLY A 198 2.59 10.15 -22.08
CA GLY A 198 2.06 11.20 -21.23
C GLY A 198 1.47 10.71 -19.92
N PHE A 199 0.88 9.51 -19.91
CA PHE A 199 0.28 8.93 -18.71
C PHE A 199 0.42 7.40 -18.67
N ALA A 200 0.62 6.83 -17.48
CA ALA A 200 0.49 5.40 -17.23
C ALA A 200 -0.12 5.12 -15.85
N SER A 201 -0.81 4.00 -15.71
CA SER A 201 -1.25 3.45 -14.43
C SER A 201 -1.14 1.93 -14.51
N ILE A 202 -1.29 1.26 -13.36
CA ILE A 202 -1.25 -0.20 -13.30
C ILE A 202 -2.53 -0.75 -13.95
N CYS A 203 -2.40 -1.58 -14.97
CA CYS A 203 -3.54 -2.16 -15.69
C CYS A 203 -3.47 -3.70 -15.79
N PHE A 204 -2.51 -4.33 -15.11
CA PHE A 204 -2.40 -5.79 -15.08
C PHE A 204 -3.65 -6.45 -14.47
N PRO A 205 -4.22 -7.48 -15.10
CA PRO A 205 -5.41 -8.16 -14.58
C PRO A 205 -5.15 -9.09 -13.37
N GLY A 206 -3.90 -9.38 -13.03
CA GLY A 206 -3.58 -10.12 -11.82
C GLY A 206 -3.51 -9.24 -10.57
N GLN A 207 -3.58 -9.87 -9.39
CA GLN A 207 -3.40 -9.22 -8.08
C GLN A 207 -4.29 -7.99 -7.89
N VAL A 208 -5.49 -8.02 -8.46
CA VAL A 208 -6.53 -6.98 -8.35
C VAL A 208 -6.11 -5.59 -8.86
N PHE A 209 -4.98 -5.46 -9.56
CA PHE A 209 -4.41 -4.15 -9.87
C PHE A 209 -5.25 -3.32 -10.85
N ASN A 210 -5.72 -3.90 -11.95
CA ASN A 210 -6.63 -3.19 -12.86
C ASN A 210 -7.96 -2.83 -12.20
N THR A 211 -8.46 -3.69 -11.30
CA THR A 211 -9.66 -3.47 -10.49
C THR A 211 -9.48 -2.26 -9.58
N TYR A 212 -8.32 -2.11 -8.93
CA TYR A 212 -8.00 -0.93 -8.12
C TYR A 212 -7.89 0.35 -8.95
N THR A 213 -7.23 0.30 -10.10
CA THR A 213 -7.18 1.45 -11.02
C THR A 213 -8.60 1.84 -11.48
N PHE A 214 -9.46 0.86 -11.76
CA PHE A 214 -10.86 1.13 -12.05
C PHE A 214 -11.60 1.76 -10.85
N PHE A 215 -11.39 1.25 -9.63
CA PHE A 215 -11.98 1.83 -8.43
C PHE A 215 -11.55 3.27 -8.19
N ASP A 216 -10.29 3.64 -8.47
CA ASP A 216 -9.86 5.03 -8.41
C ASP A 216 -10.69 5.91 -9.37
N PHE A 217 -10.84 5.51 -10.63
CA PHE A 217 -11.64 6.28 -11.60
C PHE A 217 -13.13 6.31 -11.24
N LEU A 218 -13.67 5.21 -10.72
CA LEU A 218 -15.05 5.13 -10.24
C LEU A 218 -15.29 6.13 -9.10
N LEU A 219 -14.41 6.14 -8.09
CA LEU A 219 -14.49 7.04 -6.96
C LEU A 219 -14.31 8.51 -7.39
N GLN A 220 -13.42 8.78 -8.36
CA GLN A 220 -13.26 10.10 -8.95
C GLN A 220 -14.56 10.63 -9.57
N ASN A 221 -15.35 9.73 -10.18
CA ASN A 221 -16.67 10.01 -10.72
C ASN A 221 -17.81 9.90 -9.69
N ASN A 222 -17.50 9.89 -8.39
CA ASN A 222 -18.45 9.74 -7.28
C ASN A 222 -19.29 8.44 -7.30
N GLY A 223 -18.86 7.42 -8.06
CA GLY A 223 -19.47 6.10 -8.04
C GLY A 223 -19.21 5.35 -6.73
N LYS A 224 -19.92 4.25 -6.52
CA LYS A 224 -19.79 3.39 -5.34
C LYS A 224 -19.29 2.00 -5.74
N ILE A 225 -18.33 1.46 -4.99
CA ILE A 225 -17.77 0.14 -5.26
C ILE A 225 -18.74 -0.95 -4.80
N VAL A 226 -19.17 -0.88 -3.53
CA VAL A 226 -20.12 -1.80 -2.90
C VAL A 226 -21.16 -1.07 -2.06
N ASP A 227 -22.24 -1.75 -1.71
CA ASP A 227 -23.19 -1.33 -0.69
C ASP A 227 -22.73 -1.69 0.74
N ALA A 228 -23.55 -1.38 1.74
CA ALA A 228 -23.25 -1.67 3.15
C ALA A 228 -23.16 -3.17 3.48
N ASP A 229 -23.75 -4.02 2.65
CA ASP A 229 -23.69 -5.48 2.78
C ASP A 229 -22.51 -6.07 1.99
N GLY A 230 -21.73 -5.24 1.28
CA GLY A 230 -20.58 -5.66 0.48
C GLY A 230 -20.96 -6.18 -0.92
N LYS A 231 -22.18 -5.92 -1.41
CA LYS A 231 -22.60 -6.26 -2.77
C LYS A 231 -22.16 -5.21 -3.77
N PRO A 232 -21.80 -5.58 -5.01
CA PRO A 232 -21.25 -4.63 -5.97
C PRO A 232 -22.27 -3.58 -6.45
N LEU A 233 -21.84 -2.31 -6.49
CA LEU A 233 -22.59 -1.16 -7.02
C LEU A 233 -21.87 -0.47 -8.19
N PHE A 234 -20.74 -1.02 -8.62
CA PHE A 234 -19.85 -0.39 -9.58
C PHE A 234 -20.36 -0.41 -11.03
N ASN A 235 -21.45 -1.11 -11.37
CA ASN A 235 -22.07 -1.10 -12.71
C ASN A 235 -23.12 0.01 -12.91
N SER A 236 -23.03 1.07 -12.09
CA SER A 236 -23.76 2.32 -12.26
C SER A 236 -23.29 3.09 -13.50
N GLU A 237 -24.02 4.14 -13.90
CA GLU A 237 -23.59 5.00 -15.03
C GLU A 237 -22.23 5.64 -14.74
N GLU A 238 -22.00 6.07 -13.50
CA GLU A 238 -20.71 6.62 -13.07
C GLU A 238 -19.56 5.61 -13.26
N GLY A 239 -19.83 4.32 -13.02
CA GLY A 239 -18.87 3.25 -13.25
C GLY A 239 -18.65 2.91 -14.71
N VAL A 240 -19.71 2.93 -15.53
CA VAL A 240 -19.59 2.77 -16.98
C VAL A 240 -18.73 3.88 -17.56
N GLU A 241 -18.95 5.13 -17.14
CA GLU A 241 -18.15 6.30 -17.54
C GLU A 241 -16.70 6.17 -17.08
N ALA A 242 -16.45 5.72 -15.85
CA ALA A 242 -15.10 5.52 -15.32
C ALA A 242 -14.33 4.44 -16.08
N LEU A 243 -14.93 3.28 -16.33
CA LEU A 243 -14.30 2.22 -17.12
C LEU A 243 -14.10 2.68 -18.57
N GLN A 244 -15.07 3.40 -19.14
CA GLN A 244 -14.93 3.96 -20.49
C GLN A 244 -13.78 4.98 -20.58
N PHE A 245 -13.58 5.80 -19.54
CA PHE A 245 -12.45 6.72 -19.49
C PHE A 245 -11.11 5.98 -19.45
N MET A 246 -11.00 4.93 -18.62
CA MET A 246 -9.82 4.06 -18.55
C MET A 246 -9.51 3.42 -19.93
N ILE A 247 -10.53 2.93 -20.63
CA ILE A 247 -10.42 2.39 -21.99
C ILE A 247 -9.98 3.48 -22.98
N ASP A 248 -10.58 4.66 -22.91
CA ASP A 248 -10.33 5.77 -23.82
C ASP A 248 -8.89 6.30 -23.69
N LEU A 249 -8.32 6.37 -22.48
CA LEU A 249 -6.91 6.77 -22.26
C LEU A 249 -5.93 5.96 -23.12
N ARG A 250 -6.15 4.64 -23.21
CA ARG A 250 -5.37 3.74 -24.06
C ARG A 250 -5.80 3.78 -25.51
N ASN A 251 -7.09 3.55 -25.79
CA ASN A 251 -7.54 3.16 -27.13
C ASN A 251 -7.88 4.35 -28.03
N LYS A 252 -8.44 5.42 -27.45
CA LYS A 252 -8.94 6.59 -28.18
C LYS A 252 -7.95 7.76 -28.12
N TYR A 253 -7.48 8.08 -26.92
CA TYR A 253 -6.56 9.17 -26.67
C TYR A 253 -5.11 8.78 -26.95
N LYS A 254 -4.78 7.48 -26.87
CA LYS A 254 -3.45 6.92 -27.14
C LYS A 254 -2.37 7.63 -26.33
N VAL A 255 -2.66 7.86 -25.05
CA VAL A 255 -1.73 8.52 -24.11
C VAL A 255 -1.05 7.55 -23.16
N MET A 256 -1.48 6.28 -23.19
CA MET A 256 -0.84 5.15 -22.52
C MET A 256 -0.20 4.20 -23.53
N PRO A 257 0.89 3.50 -23.15
CA PRO A 257 1.46 2.42 -23.94
C PRO A 257 0.42 1.36 -24.32
N PRO A 258 0.44 0.80 -25.54
CA PRO A 258 -0.48 -0.28 -25.91
C PRO A 258 -0.34 -1.52 -25.00
N ASP A 259 0.86 -1.83 -24.55
CA ASP A 259 1.18 -2.93 -23.65
C ASP A 259 0.91 -2.62 -22.17
N VAL A 260 0.34 -1.45 -21.82
CA VAL A 260 0.04 -1.08 -20.41
C VAL A 260 -0.82 -2.12 -19.68
N ILE A 261 -1.64 -2.89 -20.40
CA ILE A 261 -2.47 -3.98 -19.85
C ILE A 261 -1.63 -5.13 -19.24
N THR A 262 -0.32 -5.17 -19.50
CA THR A 262 0.60 -6.14 -18.89
C THR A 262 1.41 -5.54 -17.75
N TYR A 263 1.24 -4.25 -17.44
CA TYR A 263 2.10 -3.54 -16.48
C TYR A 263 1.59 -3.70 -15.06
N ASP A 264 2.46 -4.24 -14.21
CA ASP A 264 2.32 -4.24 -12.76
C ASP A 264 3.09 -3.05 -12.13
N ASN A 265 3.38 -3.09 -10.83
CA ASN A 265 4.13 -2.04 -10.16
C ASN A 265 5.53 -1.83 -10.80
N ASN A 266 6.23 -2.90 -11.19
CA ASN A 266 7.60 -2.83 -11.69
C ASN A 266 7.71 -2.02 -12.98
N GLU A 267 6.87 -2.31 -13.98
CA GLU A 267 6.92 -1.56 -15.25
C GLU A 267 6.58 -0.08 -15.03
N ILE A 268 5.66 0.24 -14.12
CA ILE A 268 5.33 1.63 -13.77
C ILE A 268 6.51 2.33 -13.08
N HIS A 269 7.18 1.66 -12.13
CA HIS A 269 8.36 2.21 -11.46
C HIS A 269 9.48 2.49 -12.47
N GLU A 270 9.86 1.48 -13.25
CA GLU A 270 10.95 1.58 -14.21
C GLU A 270 10.66 2.65 -15.26
N GLY A 271 9.43 2.68 -15.79
CA GLY A 271 9.03 3.66 -16.78
C GLY A 271 9.01 5.09 -16.23
N PHE A 272 8.54 5.30 -15.00
CA PHE A 272 8.53 6.64 -14.40
C PHE A 272 9.95 7.12 -14.06
N LEU A 273 10.77 6.28 -13.43
CA LEU A 273 12.13 6.61 -12.99
C LEU A 273 13.12 6.77 -14.16
N SER A 274 12.89 6.08 -15.27
CA SER A 274 13.66 6.27 -16.52
C SER A 274 13.18 7.46 -17.35
N GLY A 275 12.03 8.04 -17.04
CA GLY A 275 11.42 9.15 -17.79
C GLY A 275 10.57 8.71 -19.00
N LYS A 276 10.33 7.40 -19.18
CA LYS A 276 9.36 6.87 -20.16
C LYS A 276 7.94 7.36 -19.87
N PHE A 277 7.57 7.56 -18.60
CA PHE A 277 6.25 8.07 -18.21
C PHE A 277 6.35 9.48 -17.62
N ALA A 278 5.61 10.42 -18.19
CA ALA A 278 5.60 11.80 -17.72
C ALA A 278 4.69 12.01 -16.49
N MET A 279 3.60 11.26 -16.41
CA MET A 279 2.64 11.29 -15.30
C MET A 279 2.16 9.88 -14.97
N VAL A 280 1.97 9.57 -13.69
CA VAL A 280 1.46 8.28 -13.23
C VAL A 280 0.57 8.43 -12.00
N THR A 281 -0.37 7.50 -11.82
CA THR A 281 -1.09 7.33 -10.54
C THR A 281 -0.50 6.12 -9.82
N HIS A 282 0.06 6.32 -8.64
CA HIS A 282 0.76 5.25 -7.93
C HIS A 282 0.68 5.38 -6.40
N TRP A 283 1.14 4.35 -5.72
CA TRP A 283 1.33 4.30 -4.28
C TRP A 283 2.43 5.26 -3.80
N PRO A 284 2.43 5.67 -2.51
CA PRO A 284 3.31 6.71 -1.99
C PRO A 284 4.80 6.37 -2.08
N TYR A 285 5.15 5.08 -1.94
CA TYR A 285 6.52 4.62 -1.99
C TYR A 285 7.25 4.96 -3.31
N LEU A 286 6.52 5.19 -4.42
CA LEU A 286 7.12 5.67 -5.66
C LEU A 286 7.86 7.00 -5.48
N TYR A 287 7.35 7.90 -4.63
CA TYR A 287 8.03 9.16 -4.32
C TYR A 287 9.38 8.91 -3.64
N GLY A 288 9.40 7.96 -2.71
CA GLY A 288 10.61 7.45 -2.06
C GLY A 288 11.67 6.99 -3.05
N MET A 289 11.25 6.18 -4.03
CA MET A 289 12.12 5.65 -5.09
C MET A 289 12.74 6.73 -6.00
N THR A 290 12.23 7.97 -5.97
CA THR A 290 12.83 9.06 -6.75
C THR A 290 14.15 9.57 -6.15
N ALA A 291 14.37 9.35 -4.85
CA ALA A 291 15.60 9.78 -4.19
C ALA A 291 16.81 9.03 -4.75
N GLY A 292 17.85 9.76 -5.19
CA GLY A 292 19.03 9.19 -5.84
C GLY A 292 18.82 8.72 -7.29
N SER A 293 17.63 8.93 -7.87
CA SER A 293 17.32 8.58 -9.25
C SER A 293 17.62 9.72 -10.23
N ALA A 294 17.52 9.45 -11.54
CA ALA A 294 17.68 10.48 -12.58
C ALA A 294 16.58 11.57 -12.56
N VAL A 295 15.46 11.28 -11.87
CA VAL A 295 14.30 12.17 -11.74
C VAL A 295 14.22 12.88 -10.39
N GLU A 296 15.22 12.70 -9.52
CA GLU A 296 15.31 13.41 -8.24
C GLU A 296 15.20 14.93 -8.44
N GLY A 297 14.38 15.59 -7.61
CA GLY A 297 14.11 17.02 -7.68
C GLY A 297 13.30 17.48 -8.91
N LYS A 298 12.82 16.54 -9.75
CA LYS A 298 12.00 16.83 -10.94
C LYS A 298 10.59 16.26 -10.84
N VAL A 299 10.22 15.66 -9.72
CA VAL A 299 8.91 15.03 -9.50
C VAL A 299 8.06 15.89 -8.58
N GLY A 300 6.83 16.15 -9.00
CA GLY A 300 5.76 16.72 -8.18
C GLY A 300 4.69 15.68 -7.88
N TYR A 301 3.85 16.00 -6.91
CA TYR A 301 2.70 15.19 -6.51
C TYR A 301 1.45 16.06 -6.38
N SER A 302 0.28 15.47 -6.61
CA SER A 302 -1.02 16.09 -6.39
C SER A 302 -2.08 15.04 -6.07
N LYS A 303 -3.29 15.51 -5.73
CA LYS A 303 -4.46 14.63 -5.72
C LYS A 303 -4.71 14.13 -7.14
N VAL A 304 -5.41 13.00 -7.26
CA VAL A 304 -5.82 12.46 -8.56
C VAL A 304 -6.80 13.40 -9.27
N PRO A 305 -6.70 13.53 -10.61
CA PRO A 305 -7.65 14.34 -11.37
C PRO A 305 -9.04 13.72 -11.36
N HIS A 306 -10.07 14.51 -11.65
CA HIS A 306 -11.47 14.04 -11.61
C HIS A 306 -12.30 14.57 -12.80
N PRO A 307 -13.45 13.96 -13.13
CA PRO A 307 -14.34 14.52 -14.14
C PRO A 307 -15.06 15.77 -13.62
N VAL A 308 -15.69 16.52 -14.51
CA VAL A 308 -16.58 17.64 -14.13
C VAL A 308 -17.72 17.09 -13.27
N GLY A 309 -17.93 17.69 -12.09
CA GLY A 309 -18.91 17.20 -11.11
C GLY A 309 -18.41 16.03 -10.23
N GLY A 310 -17.25 15.48 -10.55
CA GLY A 310 -16.52 14.51 -9.73
C GLY A 310 -15.76 15.13 -8.56
N SER A 311 -14.96 14.31 -7.89
CA SER A 311 -14.08 14.75 -6.80
C SER A 311 -12.77 13.95 -6.82
N SER A 312 -11.65 14.53 -6.35
CA SER A 312 -10.37 13.81 -6.29
C SER A 312 -10.40 12.72 -5.22
N ARG A 313 -10.99 11.55 -5.51
CA ARG A 313 -11.05 10.42 -4.59
C ARG A 313 -10.19 9.26 -5.05
N THR A 314 -9.71 8.47 -4.09
CA THR A 314 -8.88 7.30 -4.34
C THR A 314 -9.15 6.19 -3.34
N VAL A 315 -8.62 5.01 -3.58
CA VAL A 315 -8.56 3.93 -2.61
C VAL A 315 -7.53 4.21 -1.49
N LEU A 316 -7.81 3.68 -0.31
CA LEU A 316 -6.85 3.55 0.79
C LEU A 316 -6.82 2.10 1.25
N ASN A 317 -5.62 1.61 1.51
CA ASN A 317 -5.36 0.28 2.04
C ASN A 317 -4.20 0.31 3.04
N ALA A 318 -3.96 -0.83 3.67
CA ALA A 318 -2.85 -1.02 4.58
C ALA A 318 -2.14 -2.34 4.31
N TRP A 319 -0.81 -2.31 4.22
CA TRP A 319 -0.02 -3.47 4.61
C TRP A 319 0.11 -3.49 6.12
N GLY A 320 -0.04 -4.66 6.71
CA GLY A 320 0.02 -4.80 8.14
C GLY A 320 0.26 -6.23 8.59
N PHE A 321 0.19 -6.41 9.89
CA PHE A 321 0.40 -7.70 10.53
C PHE A 321 -0.86 -8.19 11.21
N GLY A 322 -1.03 -9.50 11.30
CA GLY A 322 -2.08 -10.12 12.11
C GLY A 322 -1.55 -11.35 12.82
N ILE A 323 -2.13 -11.63 13.98
CA ILE A 323 -1.74 -12.76 14.84
C ILE A 323 -2.68 -13.93 14.55
N PRO A 324 -2.22 -15.05 13.99
CA PRO A 324 -3.06 -16.23 13.79
C PRO A 324 -3.65 -16.72 15.12
N LEU A 325 -4.95 -17.04 15.10
CA LEU A 325 -5.72 -17.55 16.24
C LEU A 325 -5.12 -18.85 16.81
N MET A 326 -4.44 -19.62 15.97
CA MET A 326 -3.81 -20.89 16.31
C MET A 326 -2.40 -20.75 16.91
N SER A 327 -1.82 -19.54 16.94
CA SER A 327 -0.49 -19.32 17.51
C SER A 327 -0.47 -19.71 18.99
N GLU A 328 0.58 -20.41 19.41
CA GLU A 328 0.85 -20.75 20.81
C GLU A 328 1.70 -19.65 21.49
N HIS A 329 2.21 -18.68 20.72
CA HIS A 329 3.12 -17.61 21.16
C HIS A 329 2.52 -16.21 21.01
N LYS A 330 1.21 -16.06 21.27
CA LYS A 330 0.48 -14.80 21.04
C LYS A 330 1.03 -13.60 21.83
N ASP A 331 1.53 -13.80 23.04
CA ASP A 331 2.11 -12.72 23.85
C ASP A 331 3.38 -12.15 23.18
N LEU A 332 4.26 -13.01 22.68
CA LEU A 332 5.45 -12.61 21.93
C LEU A 332 5.09 -12.01 20.56
N ALA A 333 4.10 -12.58 19.86
CA ALA A 333 3.63 -12.03 18.59
C ALA A 333 2.99 -10.64 18.75
N TRP A 334 2.24 -10.42 19.83
CA TRP A 334 1.67 -9.12 20.19
C TRP A 334 2.75 -8.09 20.50
N ASP A 335 3.79 -8.47 21.27
CA ASP A 335 4.91 -7.59 21.58
C ASP A 335 5.66 -7.17 20.31
N LEU A 336 6.01 -8.13 19.44
CA LEU A 336 6.66 -7.84 18.16
C LEU A 336 5.77 -6.96 17.26
N ALA A 337 4.48 -7.29 17.10
CA ALA A 337 3.57 -6.52 16.26
C ALA A 337 3.41 -5.07 16.78
N THR A 338 3.32 -4.90 18.10
CA THR A 338 3.24 -3.58 18.74
C THR A 338 4.53 -2.79 18.54
N TYR A 339 5.69 -3.44 18.66
CA TYR A 339 6.98 -2.82 18.37
C TYR A 339 7.06 -2.35 16.91
N LEU A 340 6.64 -3.19 15.95
CA LEU A 340 6.69 -2.88 14.52
C LEU A 340 5.89 -1.63 14.15
N ILE A 341 4.78 -1.38 14.84
CA ILE A 341 3.95 -0.18 14.63
C ILE A 341 4.20 0.91 15.67
N SER A 342 5.31 0.87 16.41
CA SER A 342 5.67 1.89 17.39
C SER A 342 6.17 3.18 16.74
N THR A 343 6.22 4.28 17.50
CA THR A 343 6.80 5.56 17.05
C THR A 343 8.24 5.40 16.58
N GLU A 344 9.04 4.60 17.29
CA GLU A 344 10.46 4.39 16.98
C GLU A 344 10.64 3.55 15.71
N ALA A 345 9.94 2.42 15.60
CA ALA A 345 10.00 1.57 14.41
C ALA A 345 9.47 2.31 13.17
N GLY A 346 8.37 3.06 13.31
CA GLY A 346 7.85 3.91 12.23
C GLY A 346 8.83 5.03 11.85
N ALA A 347 9.52 5.65 12.82
CA ALA A 347 10.52 6.67 12.52
C ALA A 347 11.70 6.08 11.72
N PHE A 348 12.12 4.86 12.08
CA PHE A 348 13.12 4.12 11.31
C PHE A 348 12.61 3.80 9.90
N GLU A 349 11.41 3.22 9.76
CA GLU A 349 10.78 2.92 8.47
C GLU A 349 10.76 4.15 7.55
N PHE A 350 10.24 5.28 8.04
CA PHE A 350 10.18 6.52 7.28
C PHE A 350 11.57 7.05 6.90
N SER A 351 12.57 6.89 7.78
CA SER A 351 13.96 7.29 7.50
C SER A 351 14.60 6.51 6.34
N GLN A 352 14.11 5.29 6.06
CA GLN A 352 14.57 4.51 4.92
C GLN A 352 14.05 5.04 3.59
N LYS A 353 13.09 5.99 3.61
CA LYS A 353 12.51 6.63 2.42
C LYS A 353 11.86 5.63 1.46
N ASN A 354 11.48 4.46 1.98
CA ASN A 354 10.87 3.39 1.20
C ASN A 354 9.37 3.29 1.42
N ASP A 355 8.86 3.78 2.55
CA ASP A 355 7.44 3.67 2.89
C ASP A 355 6.97 4.75 3.87
N TRP A 356 5.65 4.85 4.07
CA TRP A 356 5.00 5.83 4.92
C TRP A 356 4.27 5.15 6.09
N PRO A 357 4.78 5.26 7.33
CA PRO A 357 4.15 4.63 8.49
C PRO A 357 2.74 5.17 8.77
N PHE A 358 1.84 4.30 9.21
CA PHE A 358 0.49 4.70 9.63
C PHE A 358 0.43 5.59 10.88
N ARG A 359 1.52 5.64 11.65
CA ARG A 359 1.62 6.36 12.92
C ARG A 359 2.08 7.80 12.72
N LYS A 360 1.28 8.77 13.18
CA LYS A 360 1.59 10.20 13.00
C LYS A 360 2.83 10.64 13.77
N SER A 361 3.03 10.21 15.01
CA SER A 361 4.20 10.58 15.80
C SER A 361 5.54 10.11 15.19
N ALA A 362 5.52 9.10 14.32
CA ALA A 362 6.70 8.60 13.64
C ALA A 362 7.39 9.68 12.78
N TYR A 363 6.63 10.60 12.19
CA TYR A 363 7.18 11.66 11.34
C TYR A 363 7.95 12.71 12.14
N ASP A 364 7.39 13.15 13.27
CA ASP A 364 8.04 14.12 14.16
C ASP A 364 9.27 13.50 14.85
N GLU A 365 9.19 12.22 15.22
CA GLU A 365 10.34 11.47 15.73
C GLU A 365 11.42 11.30 14.66
N ALA A 366 11.05 10.99 13.42
CA ALA A 366 12.02 10.85 12.35
C ALA A 366 12.74 12.15 12.02
N ASP A 367 12.04 13.29 11.98
CA ASP A 367 12.64 14.62 11.76
C ASP A 367 13.64 15.00 12.87
N ARG A 368 13.43 14.51 14.09
CA ARG A 368 14.34 14.70 15.21
C ARG A 368 15.57 13.78 15.14
N LEU A 369 15.39 12.51 14.78
CA LEU A 369 16.42 11.48 14.89
C LEU A 369 17.27 11.30 13.61
N TYR A 370 16.71 11.63 12.45
CA TYR A 370 17.30 11.33 11.15
C TYR A 370 17.37 12.56 10.24
N ASP A 371 18.18 12.47 9.18
CA ASP A 371 18.27 13.50 8.14
C ASP A 371 17.17 13.29 7.09
N ILE A 372 15.97 13.75 7.43
CA ILE A 372 14.78 13.65 6.57
C ILE A 372 14.69 14.88 5.65
N PRO A 373 14.58 14.69 4.33
CA PRO A 373 14.32 15.78 3.40
C PRO A 373 12.98 16.48 3.69
N LYS A 374 12.95 17.82 3.62
CA LYS A 374 11.73 18.61 3.92
C LYS A 374 10.57 18.31 2.99
N ASP A 375 10.86 17.95 1.75
CA ASP A 375 9.87 17.55 0.75
C ASP A 375 9.20 16.21 1.10
N PHE A 376 9.92 15.28 1.73
CA PHE A 376 9.33 14.05 2.29
C PHE A 376 8.32 14.36 3.41
N LEU A 377 8.67 15.22 4.36
CA LEU A 377 7.73 15.64 5.43
C LEU A 377 6.51 16.37 4.85
N SER A 378 6.72 17.21 3.84
CA SER A 378 5.64 17.91 3.14
C SER A 378 4.71 16.91 2.43
N PHE A 379 5.29 15.89 1.79
CA PHE A 379 4.55 14.83 1.15
C PHE A 379 3.78 13.96 2.17
N SER A 380 4.35 13.66 3.34
CA SER A 380 3.63 12.96 4.41
C SER A 380 2.38 13.72 4.87
N ASN A 381 2.49 15.04 5.06
CA ASN A 381 1.33 15.87 5.40
C ASN A 381 0.25 15.85 4.31
N PHE A 382 0.68 15.92 3.05
CA PHE A 382 -0.23 15.76 1.89
C PHE A 382 -0.91 14.39 1.91
N LEU A 383 -0.14 13.32 2.11
CA LEU A 383 -0.63 11.95 2.11
C LEU A 383 -1.68 11.72 3.22
N PHE A 384 -1.42 12.19 4.44
CA PHE A 384 -2.38 12.13 5.55
C PHE A 384 -3.65 12.93 5.25
N SER A 385 -3.52 14.07 4.56
CA SER A 385 -4.69 14.83 4.13
C SER A 385 -5.52 14.07 3.09
N VAL A 386 -4.88 13.38 2.14
CA VAL A 386 -5.56 12.56 1.13
C VAL A 386 -6.26 11.38 1.81
N ALA A 387 -5.51 10.61 2.60
CA ALA A 387 -6.02 9.45 3.34
C ALA A 387 -7.30 9.78 4.13
N ARG A 388 -7.33 10.92 4.84
CA ARG A 388 -8.47 11.32 5.68
C ARG A 388 -9.65 11.90 4.92
N ALA A 389 -9.40 12.71 3.88
CA ALA A 389 -10.43 13.55 3.28
C ALA A 389 -10.87 13.08 1.88
N ASN A 390 -10.09 12.21 1.24
CA ASN A 390 -10.21 11.89 -0.16
C ASN A 390 -10.18 10.38 -0.44
N SER A 391 -9.96 9.53 0.56
CA SER A 391 -9.82 8.10 0.32
C SER A 391 -11.02 7.28 0.80
N GLU A 392 -11.24 6.13 0.18
CA GLU A 392 -12.22 5.12 0.58
C GLU A 392 -11.50 3.79 0.82
N HIS A 393 -11.78 3.15 1.95
CA HIS A 393 -11.29 1.81 2.23
C HIS A 393 -12.13 0.80 1.45
N VAL A 394 -11.49 -0.11 0.72
CA VAL A 394 -12.18 -1.03 -0.20
C VAL A 394 -12.22 -2.43 0.41
N MET A 395 -13.41 -2.87 0.81
CA MET A 395 -13.67 -4.23 1.27
C MET A 395 -14.81 -4.86 0.48
N MET A 396 -14.47 -5.82 -0.39
CA MET A 396 -15.43 -6.63 -1.11
C MET A 396 -15.64 -7.97 -0.39
N MET A 397 -16.87 -8.51 -0.42
CA MET A 397 -17.09 -9.89 0.01
C MET A 397 -16.41 -10.86 -0.96
N ARG A 398 -15.69 -11.87 -0.44
CA ARG A 398 -14.90 -12.80 -1.25
C ARG A 398 -13.98 -12.02 -2.19
N GLY A 399 -13.21 -11.11 -1.61
CA GLY A 399 -12.52 -10.02 -2.30
C GLY A 399 -11.64 -10.51 -3.44
N SER A 400 -10.86 -11.58 -3.22
CA SER A 400 -10.02 -12.15 -4.27
C SER A 400 -10.83 -12.68 -5.45
N GLU A 401 -11.87 -13.48 -5.19
CA GLU A 401 -12.67 -14.09 -6.26
C GLU A 401 -13.50 -13.04 -7.00
N THR A 402 -14.10 -12.10 -6.28
CA THR A 402 -14.92 -11.04 -6.90
C THR A 402 -14.07 -10.05 -7.69
N SER A 403 -12.90 -9.69 -7.20
CA SER A 403 -11.98 -8.81 -7.93
C SER A 403 -11.34 -9.51 -9.13
N GLN A 404 -11.14 -10.83 -9.07
CA GLN A 404 -10.71 -11.61 -10.23
C GLN A 404 -11.79 -11.60 -11.33
N ILE A 405 -13.06 -11.86 -10.98
CA ILE A 405 -14.17 -11.79 -11.94
C ILE A 405 -14.22 -10.42 -12.61
N LEU A 406 -14.20 -9.34 -11.81
CA LEU A 406 -14.22 -7.97 -12.33
C LEU A 406 -13.00 -7.69 -13.23
N SER A 407 -11.81 -8.10 -12.79
CA SER A 407 -10.57 -7.92 -13.54
C SER A 407 -10.62 -8.55 -14.93
N GLU A 408 -11.13 -9.78 -15.04
CA GLU A 408 -11.24 -10.50 -16.32
C GLU A 408 -12.18 -9.78 -17.30
N TYR A 409 -13.26 -9.17 -16.81
CA TYR A 409 -14.16 -8.36 -17.63
C TYR A 409 -13.56 -7.00 -18.00
N ILE A 410 -12.83 -6.34 -17.10
CA ILE A 410 -12.08 -5.11 -17.40
C ILE A 410 -11.06 -5.39 -18.50
N ASP A 411 -10.29 -6.47 -18.41
CA ASP A 411 -9.31 -6.84 -19.44
C ASP A 411 -9.96 -7.01 -20.82
N GLN A 412 -11.07 -7.75 -20.89
CA GLN A 412 -11.84 -7.91 -22.13
C GLN A 412 -12.31 -6.58 -22.72
N ALA A 413 -12.74 -5.63 -21.88
CA ALA A 413 -13.15 -4.30 -22.33
C ALA A 413 -11.94 -3.47 -22.81
N MET A 414 -10.81 -3.52 -22.10
CA MET A 414 -9.56 -2.84 -22.45
C MET A 414 -9.03 -3.28 -23.82
N VAL A 415 -9.17 -4.57 -24.17
CA VAL A 415 -8.81 -5.10 -25.49
C VAL A 415 -9.91 -4.97 -26.55
N GLY A 416 -11.06 -4.36 -26.20
CA GLY A 416 -12.15 -4.06 -27.14
C GLY A 416 -13.03 -5.26 -27.51
N LYS A 417 -13.03 -6.34 -26.73
CA LYS A 417 -13.90 -7.51 -26.96
C LYS A 417 -15.36 -7.25 -26.58
N ILE A 418 -15.58 -6.44 -25.54
CA ILE A 418 -16.90 -6.07 -25.01
C ILE A 418 -16.94 -4.58 -24.65
N SER A 419 -18.13 -4.01 -24.50
CA SER A 419 -18.29 -2.62 -24.05
C SER A 419 -18.02 -2.48 -22.55
N ALA A 420 -17.76 -1.25 -22.08
CA ALA A 420 -17.64 -0.96 -20.65
C ALA A 420 -18.90 -1.37 -19.87
N ARG A 421 -20.08 -1.12 -20.44
CA ARG A 421 -21.37 -1.50 -19.86
C ARG A 421 -21.50 -3.02 -19.72
N ASP A 422 -21.24 -3.76 -20.79
CA ASP A 422 -21.36 -5.23 -20.78
C ASP A 422 -20.37 -5.87 -19.80
N ALA A 423 -19.15 -5.31 -19.70
CA ALA A 423 -18.14 -5.76 -18.76
C ALA A 423 -18.61 -5.64 -17.31
N LEU A 424 -19.09 -4.46 -16.90
CA LEU A 424 -19.52 -4.23 -15.53
C LEU A 424 -20.82 -4.98 -15.20
N ASP A 425 -21.79 -5.02 -16.11
CA ASP A 425 -23.04 -5.77 -15.89
C ASP A 425 -22.80 -7.28 -15.75
N SER A 426 -21.89 -7.83 -16.57
CA SER A 426 -21.54 -9.25 -16.52
C SER A 426 -20.73 -9.57 -15.26
N ALA A 427 -19.77 -8.71 -14.88
CA ALA A 427 -19.05 -8.84 -13.62
C ALA A 427 -19.99 -8.82 -12.41
N VAL A 428 -20.93 -7.86 -12.35
CA VAL A 428 -21.91 -7.77 -11.26
C VAL A 428 -22.83 -8.99 -11.22
N LYS A 429 -23.27 -9.49 -12.37
CA LYS A 429 -24.09 -10.69 -12.45
C LYS A 429 -23.34 -11.90 -11.86
N ASP A 430 -22.14 -12.17 -12.35
CA ASP A 430 -21.34 -13.34 -11.95
C ASP A 430 -20.90 -13.25 -10.47
N ILE A 431 -20.58 -12.04 -9.99
CA ILE A 431 -20.32 -11.80 -8.55
C ILE A 431 -21.58 -12.07 -7.71
N ASN A 432 -22.75 -11.62 -8.15
CA ASN A 432 -24.00 -11.90 -7.42
C ASN A 432 -24.37 -13.38 -7.42
N GLU A 433 -24.00 -14.14 -8.46
CA GLU A 433 -24.14 -15.60 -8.48
C GLU A 433 -23.14 -16.28 -7.53
N LEU A 434 -21.90 -15.77 -7.45
CA LEU A 434 -20.86 -16.26 -6.53
C LEU A 434 -21.21 -16.06 -5.04
N LEU A 435 -21.97 -15.02 -4.73
CA LEU A 435 -22.32 -14.60 -3.36
C LEU A 435 -23.66 -15.19 -2.85
N GLN A 436 -24.40 -15.91 -3.71
CA GLN A 436 -25.57 -16.71 -3.31
C GLN A 436 -25.14 -18.04 -2.70
#